data_AF-A0A1I3B7U5-F1
#
_entry.id   AF-A0A1I3B7U5-F1
#
_cell.length_a   1.000
_cell.length_b   1.000
_cell.length_c   1.000
_cell.angle_alpha   90.00
_cell.angle_beta   90.00
_cell.angle_gamma   90.00
#
_symmetry.space_group_name_H-M   'P 1'
#
loop_
_entity.id
_entity.type
_entity.pdbx_description
1 polymer ?
#
loop_
_entity_poly.entity_id
_entity_poly.type
_entity_poly.pdbx_seq_one_letter_code
_entity_poly.pdbx_strand_id
1 'polypeptide(L)'
;MPRGQIYKEKINKEVFLEILKQKNYSIAKLVRDEIVDCNEKTIRRSLNEGRITPRYLNSIAQKLDIDPRFLSGQIHMEFDDLDEKFRKMFYSYLDVNEYPFSRMELEENKKTGITNFITAILNLYDISYEEYDKLDFDTQTNIDRDLITSIGDILIKYFKKDSYGKAGLPKADFLLYDLDNYIENHYQLVYADTTLRDKYTNNPPKGFSSKDIINMSAEEIFDLDVKLDWEAQKNDYDPIASKYKVINPDGNK
;
A
#
# COMPACT_ATOMS: atom_id res chain seq x y z
N MET A 1 -23.89 27.19 -23.63
CA MET A 1 -23.54 25.80 -23.27
C MET A 1 -23.38 25.72 -21.75
N PRO A 2 -24.06 24.81 -21.04
CA PRO A 2 -23.76 24.59 -19.63
C PRO A 2 -22.35 23.99 -19.54
N ARG A 3 -21.46 24.61 -18.74
CA ARG A 3 -20.13 24.07 -18.48
C ARG A 3 -20.34 22.71 -17.81
N GLY A 4 -19.81 21.63 -18.40
CA GLY A 4 -19.90 20.29 -17.82
C GLY A 4 -19.47 20.31 -16.35
N GLN A 5 -20.14 19.51 -15.51
CA GLN A 5 -19.76 19.38 -14.11
C GLN A 5 -18.29 18.95 -14.03
N ILE A 6 -17.44 19.85 -13.53
CA ILE A 6 -16.04 19.56 -13.28
C ILE A 6 -15.99 18.60 -12.09
N TYR A 7 -15.40 17.43 -12.28
CA TYR A 7 -15.17 16.47 -11.21
C TYR A 7 -14.40 17.10 -10.05
N LYS A 8 -14.84 16.82 -8.82
CA LYS A 8 -14.22 17.31 -7.59
C LYS A 8 -14.17 16.19 -6.56
N GLU A 9 -13.07 16.13 -5.84
CA GLU A 9 -12.83 15.22 -4.71
C GLU A 9 -13.18 15.89 -3.38
N LYS A 10 -13.39 15.09 -2.34
CA LYS A 10 -13.60 15.60 -0.97
C LYS A 10 -12.30 16.21 -0.44
N ILE A 11 -12.44 17.28 0.33
CA ILE A 11 -11.33 17.89 1.07
C ILE A 11 -11.78 18.28 2.47
N ASN A 12 -11.00 17.89 3.47
CA ASN A 12 -11.19 18.30 4.85
C ASN A 12 -10.44 19.62 5.11
N LYS A 13 -11.19 20.67 5.44
CA LYS A 13 -10.65 22.00 5.67
C LYS A 13 -9.70 22.08 6.87
N GLU A 14 -10.02 21.38 7.94
CA GLU A 14 -9.22 21.42 9.17
C GLU A 14 -7.88 20.75 8.96
N VAL A 15 -7.88 19.54 8.40
CA VAL A 15 -6.66 18.78 8.04
C VAL A 15 -5.78 19.58 7.08
N PHE A 16 -6.37 20.15 6.02
CA PHE A 16 -5.62 20.94 5.05
C PHE A 16 -4.90 22.14 5.69
N LEU A 17 -5.58 22.89 6.57
CA LEU A 17 -5.00 24.05 7.25
C LEU A 17 -3.93 23.66 8.26
N GLU A 18 -4.12 22.53 8.94
CA GLU A 18 -3.13 21.98 9.86
C GLU A 18 -1.85 21.58 9.13
N ILE A 19 -1.96 20.88 8.01
CA ILE A 19 -0.81 20.49 7.17
C ILE A 19 -0.05 21.73 6.67
N LEU A 20 -0.75 22.79 6.24
CA LEU A 20 -0.10 24.04 5.86
C LEU A 20 0.72 24.63 7.00
N LYS A 21 0.16 24.62 8.21
CA LYS A 21 0.85 25.11 9.40
C LYS A 21 2.10 24.28 9.69
N GLN A 22 2.01 22.95 9.61
CA GLN A 22 3.15 22.05 9.82
C GLN A 22 4.25 22.26 8.77
N LYS A 23 3.89 22.48 7.50
CA LYS A 23 4.83 22.80 6.41
C LYS A 23 5.27 24.29 6.38
N ASN A 24 4.84 25.11 7.34
CA ASN A 24 5.14 26.55 7.45
C ASN A 24 4.67 27.40 6.24
N TYR A 25 3.56 26.98 5.62
CA TYR A 25 2.88 27.70 4.53
C TYR A 25 1.62 28.41 5.01
N SER A 26 1.21 29.40 4.24
CA SER A 26 -0.13 29.98 4.28
C SER A 26 -0.70 29.93 2.86
N ILE A 27 -2.03 30.04 2.72
CA ILE A 27 -2.67 30.08 1.39
C ILE A 27 -2.06 31.20 0.53
N ALA A 28 -1.82 32.37 1.14
CA ALA A 28 -1.19 33.51 0.45
C ALA A 28 0.27 33.26 0.04
N LYS A 29 1.00 32.37 0.73
CA LYS A 29 2.36 31.94 0.32
C LYS A 29 2.31 30.91 -0.80
N LEU A 30 1.35 29.99 -0.78
CA LEU A 30 1.20 28.94 -1.80
C LEU A 30 0.99 29.52 -3.20
N VAL A 31 0.06 30.46 -3.33
CA VAL A 31 -0.37 31.00 -4.63
C VAL A 31 0.63 31.96 -5.28
N ARG A 32 1.77 32.20 -4.62
CA ARG A 32 2.90 32.94 -5.20
C ARG A 32 3.82 32.03 -6.00
N ASP A 33 3.68 30.73 -5.85
CA ASP A 33 4.48 29.76 -6.58
C ASP A 33 3.85 29.44 -7.93
N GLU A 34 4.68 29.40 -8.97
CA GLU A 34 4.25 29.15 -10.35
C GLU A 34 3.71 27.73 -10.55
N ILE A 35 4.08 26.78 -9.69
CA ILE A 35 3.59 25.40 -9.72
C ILE A 35 2.11 25.32 -9.30
N VAL A 36 1.62 26.27 -8.50
CA VAL A 36 0.26 26.23 -7.94
C VAL A 36 -0.76 26.75 -8.95
N ASP A 37 -1.52 25.83 -9.54
CA ASP A 37 -2.46 26.06 -10.64
C ASP A 37 -3.77 26.77 -10.23
N CYS A 38 -3.83 27.38 -9.05
CA CYS A 38 -5.02 28.08 -8.59
C CYS A 38 -4.73 29.29 -7.70
N ASN A 39 -5.66 30.23 -7.68
CA ASN A 39 -5.57 31.42 -6.84
C ASN A 39 -6.19 31.21 -5.45
N GLU A 40 -5.94 32.16 -4.55
CA GLU A 40 -6.37 32.10 -3.16
C GLU A 40 -7.90 32.02 -3.02
N LYS A 41 -8.64 32.71 -3.89
CA LYS A 41 -10.11 32.69 -3.90
C LYS A 41 -10.62 31.29 -4.21
N THR A 42 -10.01 30.59 -5.16
CA THR A 42 -10.34 29.21 -5.52
C THR A 42 -10.08 28.25 -4.36
N ILE A 43 -8.92 28.34 -3.71
CA ILE A 43 -8.58 27.48 -2.56
C ILE A 43 -9.58 27.68 -1.43
N ARG A 44 -9.82 28.92 -1.00
CA ARG A 44 -10.76 29.23 0.10
C ARG A 44 -12.18 28.75 -0.21
N ARG A 45 -12.62 28.91 -1.45
CA ARG A 45 -13.93 28.41 -1.91
C ARG A 45 -14.00 26.89 -1.82
N SER A 46 -12.99 26.18 -2.34
CA SER A 46 -12.93 24.72 -2.28
C SER A 46 -12.93 24.17 -0.85
N LEU A 47 -12.18 24.80 0.06
CA LEU A 47 -12.17 24.42 1.47
C LEU A 47 -13.54 24.64 2.15
N ASN A 48 -14.23 25.73 1.83
CA ASN A 48 -15.58 25.98 2.37
C ASN A 48 -16.65 25.08 1.75
N GLU A 49 -16.50 24.69 0.48
CA GLU A 49 -17.38 23.74 -0.20
C GLU A 49 -17.11 22.27 0.20
N GLY A 50 -16.00 22.01 0.90
CA GLY A 50 -15.53 20.65 1.21
C GLY A 50 -15.16 19.84 -0.04
N ARG A 51 -14.96 20.50 -1.18
CA ARG A 51 -14.64 19.86 -2.47
C ARG A 51 -13.62 20.64 -3.29
N ILE A 52 -12.63 19.93 -3.82
CA ILE A 52 -11.54 20.51 -4.63
C ILE A 52 -11.38 19.77 -5.96
N THR A 53 -10.99 20.50 -7.00
CA THR A 53 -10.64 19.86 -8.28
C THR A 53 -9.28 19.16 -8.15
N PRO A 54 -9.12 17.90 -8.60
CA PRO A 54 -7.89 17.12 -8.38
C PRO A 54 -6.63 17.82 -8.87
N ARG A 55 -6.68 18.49 -10.03
CA ARG A 55 -5.57 19.29 -10.56
C ARG A 55 -5.06 20.36 -9.58
N TYR A 56 -5.97 21.05 -8.88
CA TYR A 56 -5.60 22.06 -7.89
C TYR A 56 -5.04 21.43 -6.63
N LEU A 57 -5.60 20.29 -6.20
CA LEU A 57 -5.07 19.55 -5.06
C LEU A 57 -3.65 19.05 -5.33
N ASN A 58 -3.41 18.43 -6.50
CA ASN A 58 -2.12 17.87 -6.89
C ASN A 58 -1.04 18.93 -7.02
N SER A 59 -1.32 20.07 -7.65
CA SER A 59 -0.33 21.17 -7.75
C SER A 59 0.05 21.74 -6.38
N ILE A 60 -0.90 21.87 -5.45
CA ILE A 60 -0.61 22.29 -4.07
C ILE A 60 0.19 21.21 -3.33
N ALA A 61 -0.19 19.94 -3.50
CA ALA A 61 0.45 18.79 -2.87
C ALA A 61 1.92 18.66 -3.33
N GLN A 62 2.16 18.81 -4.63
CA GLN A 62 3.50 18.85 -5.22
C GLN A 62 4.33 19.98 -4.62
N LYS A 63 3.74 21.18 -4.48
CA LYS A 63 4.45 22.32 -3.90
C LYS A 63 4.85 22.10 -2.43
N LEU A 64 4.00 21.41 -1.67
CA LEU A 64 4.21 21.12 -0.26
C LEU A 64 5.06 19.86 -0.03
N ASP A 65 5.43 19.16 -1.10
CA ASP A 65 5.97 17.80 -1.09
C ASP A 65 5.18 16.91 -0.12
N ILE A 66 3.91 16.70 -0.44
CA ILE A 66 3.00 15.87 0.33
C ILE A 66 2.06 15.08 -0.59
N ASP A 67 1.64 13.88 -0.17
CA ASP A 67 0.63 13.07 -0.84
C ASP A 67 -0.72 13.82 -0.90
N PRO A 68 -1.34 13.98 -2.08
CA PRO A 68 -2.65 14.60 -2.24
C PRO A 68 -3.76 14.02 -1.35
N ARG A 69 -3.74 12.70 -1.10
CA ARG A 69 -4.72 12.01 -0.23
C ARG A 69 -4.49 12.35 1.24
N PHE A 70 -3.24 12.58 1.63
CA PHE A 70 -2.93 13.08 2.98
C PHE A 70 -3.39 14.54 3.11
N LEU A 71 -3.07 15.37 2.12
CA LEU A 71 -3.44 16.80 2.07
C LEU A 71 -4.96 17.03 2.07
N SER A 72 -5.72 16.20 1.37
CA SER A 72 -7.18 16.27 1.34
C SER A 72 -7.84 15.77 2.62
N GLY A 73 -7.07 15.08 3.48
CA GLY A 73 -7.58 14.38 4.66
C GLY A 73 -8.22 13.03 4.34
N GLN A 74 -8.11 12.51 3.12
CA GLN A 74 -8.63 11.19 2.76
C GLN A 74 -8.04 10.08 3.62
N ILE A 75 -6.72 10.08 3.84
CA ILE A 75 -6.05 9.12 4.72
C ILE A 75 -6.54 9.25 6.16
N HIS A 76 -6.96 10.44 6.58
CA HIS A 76 -7.50 10.66 7.93
C HIS A 76 -8.91 10.08 8.04
N MET A 77 -9.72 10.24 6.99
CA MET A 77 -11.09 9.74 6.92
C MET A 77 -11.19 8.21 6.85
N GLU A 78 -10.13 7.48 6.48
CA GLU A 78 -10.08 6.00 6.51
C GLU A 78 -10.27 5.43 7.93
N PHE A 79 -10.08 6.24 8.95
CA PHE A 79 -10.20 5.86 10.36
C PHE A 79 -11.44 6.46 11.04
N ASP A 80 -12.34 7.08 10.30
CA ASP A 80 -13.51 7.75 10.88
C ASP A 80 -14.51 6.76 11.53
N ASP A 81 -14.53 5.50 11.07
CA ASP A 81 -15.38 4.44 11.62
C ASP A 81 -14.79 3.82 12.91
N LEU A 82 -13.58 4.20 13.31
CA LEU A 82 -12.95 3.72 14.54
C LEU A 82 -13.42 4.52 15.77
N ASP A 83 -13.47 3.81 16.91
CA ASP A 83 -13.69 4.44 18.22
C ASP A 83 -12.70 5.59 18.47
N GLU A 84 -13.17 6.64 19.15
CA GLU A 84 -12.44 7.91 19.32
C GLU A 84 -11.01 7.73 19.86
N LYS A 85 -10.82 6.75 20.76
CA LYS A 85 -9.51 6.43 21.36
C LYS A 85 -8.53 5.88 20.32
N PHE A 86 -8.97 4.96 19.47
CA PHE A 86 -8.15 4.38 18.42
C PHE A 86 -7.89 5.41 17.32
N ARG A 87 -8.91 6.18 16.93
CA ARG A 87 -8.75 7.27 15.96
C ARG A 87 -7.69 8.28 16.39
N LYS A 88 -7.70 8.72 17.67
CA LYS A 88 -6.65 9.62 18.21
C LYS A 88 -5.27 8.98 18.22
N MET A 89 -5.19 7.68 18.54
CA MET A 89 -3.95 6.93 18.49
C MET A 89 -3.39 6.86 17.06
N PHE A 90 -4.21 6.48 16.08
CA PHE A 90 -3.79 6.44 14.66
C PHE A 90 -3.39 7.82 14.13
N TYR A 91 -4.15 8.86 14.45
CA TYR A 91 -3.77 10.24 14.10
C TYR A 91 -2.43 10.67 14.69
N SER A 92 -2.04 10.16 15.86
CA SER A 92 -0.72 10.46 16.44
C SER A 92 0.45 9.84 15.68
N TYR A 93 0.19 8.82 14.85
CA TYR A 93 1.19 8.18 13.99
C TYR A 93 1.27 8.78 12.58
N LEU A 94 0.34 9.66 12.20
CA LEU A 94 0.35 10.30 10.88
C LEU A 94 1.32 11.51 10.89
N ASP A 95 2.57 11.28 10.52
CA ASP A 95 3.55 12.36 10.30
C ASP A 95 3.49 12.84 8.85
N VAL A 96 3.27 14.15 8.67
CA VAL A 96 3.26 14.85 7.37
C VAL A 96 4.55 14.64 6.55
N ASN A 97 5.66 14.27 7.18
CA ASN A 97 6.93 13.99 6.52
C ASN A 97 7.09 12.55 6.04
N GLU A 98 6.18 11.65 6.44
CA GLU A 98 6.14 10.25 5.98
C GLU A 98 5.24 10.06 4.75
N TYR A 99 4.51 11.10 4.34
CA TYR A 99 3.64 11.11 3.17
C TYR A 99 4.05 12.19 2.15
N PRO A 100 5.27 12.16 1.59
CA PRO A 100 5.71 13.10 0.55
C PRO A 100 5.03 12.84 -0.79
N PHE A 101 5.01 13.83 -1.69
CA PHE A 101 4.30 13.74 -2.97
C PHE A 101 4.83 12.59 -3.85
N SER A 102 6.16 12.41 -3.84
CA SER A 102 6.84 11.31 -4.55
C SER A 102 6.46 9.91 -4.05
N ARG A 103 5.89 9.77 -2.85
CA ARG A 103 5.37 8.48 -2.35
C ARG A 103 4.15 8.03 -3.15
N MET A 104 3.23 8.95 -3.50
CA MET A 104 2.06 8.64 -4.34
C MET A 104 2.50 8.19 -5.73
N GLU A 105 3.43 8.90 -6.37
CA GLU A 105 3.98 8.48 -7.67
C GLU A 105 4.63 7.10 -7.57
N LEU A 106 5.37 6.80 -6.48
CA LEU A 106 5.94 5.47 -6.27
C LEU A 106 4.87 4.40 -6.02
N GLU A 107 3.83 4.68 -5.22
CA GLU A 107 2.75 3.74 -4.94
C GLU A 107 1.87 3.45 -6.16
N GLU A 108 1.56 4.47 -6.97
CA GLU A 108 0.91 4.33 -8.28
C GLU A 108 1.78 3.53 -9.26
N ASN A 109 3.11 3.68 -9.17
CA ASN A 109 4.08 2.91 -9.93
C ASN A 109 4.36 1.51 -9.35
N LYS A 110 3.89 1.12 -8.16
CA LYS A 110 4.35 -0.15 -7.55
C LYS A 110 3.73 -1.42 -8.17
N LYS A 111 2.51 -1.37 -8.72
CA LYS A 111 1.88 -2.55 -9.37
C LYS A 111 2.12 -2.65 -10.87
N THR A 112 2.21 -1.51 -11.57
CA THR A 112 2.50 -1.43 -13.01
C THR A 112 3.98 -1.17 -13.31
N GLY A 113 4.74 -0.68 -12.34
CA GLY A 113 6.10 -0.21 -12.55
C GLY A 113 7.15 -1.30 -12.64
N ILE A 114 6.98 -2.47 -11.99
CA ILE A 114 7.92 -3.59 -12.18
C ILE A 114 7.78 -4.12 -13.60
N THR A 115 6.56 -4.44 -14.06
CA THR A 115 6.33 -4.87 -15.45
C THR A 115 6.83 -3.83 -16.45
N ASN A 116 6.54 -2.55 -16.24
CA ASN A 116 7.03 -1.48 -17.12
C ASN A 116 8.56 -1.33 -17.07
N PHE A 117 9.18 -1.51 -15.91
CA PHE A 117 10.62 -1.45 -15.71
C PHE A 117 11.34 -2.60 -16.43
N ILE A 118 10.87 -3.83 -16.24
CA ILE A 118 11.38 -5.01 -16.94
C ILE A 118 11.20 -4.83 -18.44
N THR A 119 10.01 -4.44 -18.90
CA THR A 119 9.75 -4.14 -20.31
C THR A 119 10.71 -3.08 -20.87
N ALA A 120 10.97 -2.01 -20.13
CA ALA A 120 11.89 -0.95 -20.56
C ALA A 120 13.34 -1.46 -20.66
N ILE A 121 13.80 -2.27 -19.69
CA ILE A 121 15.13 -2.88 -19.74
C ILE A 121 15.24 -3.80 -20.94
N LEU A 122 14.30 -4.73 -21.12
CA LEU A 122 14.33 -5.69 -22.23
C LEU A 122 14.38 -4.98 -23.59
N ASN A 123 13.53 -3.96 -23.77
CA ASN A 123 13.48 -3.16 -25.00
C ASN A 123 14.80 -2.43 -25.30
N LEU A 124 15.57 -2.02 -24.28
CA LEU A 124 16.89 -1.39 -24.50
C LEU A 124 17.92 -2.34 -25.10
N TYR A 125 17.70 -3.65 -24.98
CA TYR A 125 18.56 -4.70 -25.52
C TYR A 125 17.92 -5.41 -26.73
N ASP A 126 16.90 -4.81 -27.35
CA ASP A 126 16.13 -5.40 -28.45
C ASP A 126 15.50 -6.77 -28.09
N ILE A 127 15.18 -6.99 -26.82
CA ILE A 127 14.45 -8.16 -26.33
C ILE A 127 12.99 -7.76 -26.14
N SER A 128 12.05 -8.51 -26.73
CA SER A 128 10.62 -8.23 -26.56
C SER A 128 10.10 -8.81 -25.24
N TYR A 129 9.04 -8.20 -24.69
CA TYR A 129 8.42 -8.72 -23.47
C TYR A 129 7.85 -10.14 -23.67
N GLU A 130 7.42 -10.47 -24.89
CA GLU A 130 6.91 -11.81 -25.21
C GLU A 130 7.97 -12.91 -25.08
N GLU A 131 9.26 -12.61 -25.23
CA GLU A 131 10.33 -13.58 -24.96
C GLU A 131 10.49 -13.86 -23.47
N TYR A 132 10.28 -12.84 -22.63
CA TYR A 132 10.26 -12.97 -21.18
C TYR A 132 9.02 -13.73 -20.69
N ASP A 133 7.84 -13.40 -21.23
CA ASP A 133 6.54 -13.99 -20.84
C ASP A 133 6.44 -15.50 -21.13
N LYS A 134 7.23 -16.00 -22.09
CA LYS A 134 7.31 -17.44 -22.40
C LYS A 134 8.11 -18.25 -21.39
N LEU A 135 8.91 -17.61 -20.54
CA LEU A 135 9.71 -18.29 -19.53
C LEU A 135 8.79 -18.82 -18.43
N ASP A 136 9.21 -19.90 -17.76
CA ASP A 136 8.49 -20.38 -16.59
C ASP A 136 8.61 -19.40 -15.40
N PHE A 137 7.71 -19.53 -14.44
CA PHE A 137 7.60 -18.63 -13.29
C PHE A 137 8.91 -18.50 -12.48
N ASP A 138 9.64 -19.61 -12.28
CA ASP A 138 10.90 -19.58 -11.55
C ASP A 138 11.97 -18.83 -12.34
N THR A 139 12.06 -19.08 -13.63
CA THR A 139 13.00 -18.37 -14.49
C THR A 139 12.68 -16.87 -14.53
N GLN A 140 11.41 -16.48 -14.67
CA GLN A 140 10.97 -15.08 -14.64
C GLN A 140 11.37 -14.40 -13.32
N THR A 141 11.02 -15.01 -12.18
CA THR A 141 11.28 -14.42 -10.86
C THR A 141 12.77 -14.39 -10.49
N ASN A 142 13.58 -15.31 -11.02
CA ASN A 142 15.03 -15.24 -10.90
C ASN A 142 15.63 -14.08 -11.70
N ILE A 143 15.16 -13.84 -12.93
CA ILE A 143 15.56 -12.67 -13.71
C ILE A 143 15.19 -11.37 -12.99
N ASP A 144 13.96 -11.27 -12.47
CA ASP A 144 13.52 -10.11 -11.70
C ASP A 144 14.40 -9.86 -10.48
N ARG A 145 14.71 -10.91 -9.71
CA ARG A 145 15.59 -10.83 -8.54
C ARG A 145 17.00 -10.37 -8.91
N ASP A 146 17.58 -10.95 -9.97
CA ASP A 146 18.93 -10.62 -10.44
C ASP A 146 19.01 -9.16 -10.91
N LEU A 147 18.00 -8.68 -11.63
CA LEU A 147 17.90 -7.29 -12.09
C LEU A 147 17.76 -6.32 -10.91
N ILE A 148 16.82 -6.57 -10.00
CA ILE A 148 16.58 -5.72 -8.83
C ILE A 148 17.84 -5.63 -7.96
N THR A 149 18.49 -6.76 -7.69
CA THR A 149 19.70 -6.82 -6.87
C THR A 149 20.85 -6.09 -7.53
N SER A 150 21.13 -6.40 -8.81
CA SER A 150 22.26 -5.81 -9.54
C SER A 150 22.12 -4.30 -9.68
N ILE A 151 20.91 -3.81 -9.97
CA ILE A 151 20.63 -2.38 -10.10
C ILE A 151 20.69 -1.72 -8.72
N GLY A 152 20.12 -2.34 -7.69
CA GLY A 152 20.21 -1.87 -6.30
C GLY A 152 21.65 -1.66 -5.84
N ASP A 153 22.53 -2.63 -6.08
CA ASP A 153 23.95 -2.58 -5.73
C ASP A 153 24.67 -1.41 -6.42
N ILE A 154 24.40 -1.20 -7.71
CA ILE A 154 24.95 -0.07 -8.47
C ILE A 154 24.46 1.25 -7.85
N LEU A 155 23.16 1.38 -7.56
CA LEU A 155 22.59 2.61 -7.02
C LEU A 155 23.14 2.93 -5.62
N ILE A 156 23.26 1.96 -4.72
CA ILE A 156 23.84 2.14 -3.37
C ILE A 156 25.30 2.61 -3.43
N LYS A 157 26.04 2.19 -4.46
CA LYS A 157 27.43 2.63 -4.66
C LYS A 157 27.50 4.15 -4.88
N TYR A 158 26.65 4.71 -5.72
CA TYR A 158 26.73 6.11 -6.16
C TYR A 158 25.82 7.08 -5.39
N PHE A 159 24.71 6.59 -4.83
CA PHE A 159 23.73 7.41 -4.10
C PHE A 159 23.74 7.07 -2.62
N LYS A 160 23.89 8.08 -1.76
CA LYS A 160 24.00 7.92 -0.29
C LYS A 160 22.75 8.33 0.46
N LYS A 161 21.80 8.94 -0.24
CA LYS A 161 20.53 9.39 0.29
C LYS A 161 19.40 8.93 -0.60
N ASP A 162 18.28 8.57 -0.01
CA ASP A 162 17.04 8.35 -0.74
C ASP A 162 16.43 9.67 -1.25
N SER A 163 15.28 9.57 -1.91
CA SER A 163 14.50 10.72 -2.40
C SER A 163 14.10 11.71 -1.30
N TYR A 164 14.18 11.31 -0.02
CA TYR A 164 13.81 12.11 1.15
C TYR A 164 15.03 12.69 1.87
N GLY A 165 16.23 12.51 1.31
CA GLY A 165 17.46 12.96 1.93
C GLY A 165 17.89 12.13 3.14
N LYS A 166 17.21 11.02 3.46
CA LYS A 166 17.58 10.10 4.53
C LYS A 166 18.76 9.25 4.07
N ALA A 167 19.69 8.98 4.99
CA ALA A 167 20.85 8.16 4.68
C ALA A 167 20.45 6.70 4.45
N GLY A 168 21.04 6.07 3.43
CA GLY A 168 20.72 4.70 3.02
C GLY A 168 19.64 4.62 1.93
N LEU A 169 19.52 3.45 1.31
CA LEU A 169 18.49 3.13 0.32
C LEU A 169 17.64 1.93 0.78
N PRO A 170 16.87 2.07 1.88
CA PRO A 170 16.03 0.98 2.40
C PRO A 170 15.00 0.47 1.37
N LYS A 171 14.71 1.26 0.32
CA LYS A 171 13.75 0.92 -0.73
C LYS A 171 14.16 -0.21 -1.68
N ALA A 172 15.45 -0.53 -1.80
CA ALA A 172 15.88 -1.70 -2.59
C ALA A 172 15.44 -3.01 -1.90
N ASP A 173 15.61 -3.08 -0.57
CA ASP A 173 15.20 -4.22 0.24
C ASP A 173 13.68 -4.45 0.17
N PHE A 174 12.88 -3.37 0.10
CA PHE A 174 11.43 -3.47 -0.06
C PHE A 174 11.02 -4.08 -1.40
N LEU A 175 11.75 -3.84 -2.49
CA LEU A 175 11.42 -4.45 -3.79
C LEU A 175 11.67 -5.96 -3.78
N LEU A 176 12.76 -6.41 -3.13
CA LEU A 176 13.03 -7.83 -2.94
C LEU A 176 12.01 -8.49 -2.03
N TYR A 177 11.62 -7.82 -0.93
CA TYR A 177 10.55 -8.30 -0.06
C TYR A 177 9.21 -8.43 -0.79
N ASP A 178 8.84 -7.43 -1.61
CA ASP A 178 7.61 -7.48 -2.40
C ASP A 178 7.65 -8.64 -3.42
N LEU A 179 8.81 -8.88 -4.06
CA LEU A 179 9.02 -10.03 -4.95
C LEU A 179 8.93 -11.37 -4.22
N ASP A 180 9.56 -11.49 -3.05
CA ASP A 180 9.52 -12.71 -2.24
C ASP A 180 8.09 -13.05 -1.80
N ASN A 181 7.30 -12.05 -1.37
CA ASN A 181 5.88 -12.25 -1.05
C ASN A 181 5.07 -12.67 -2.27
N TYR A 182 5.36 -12.10 -3.45
CA TYR A 182 4.69 -12.48 -4.69
C TYR A 182 4.98 -13.95 -5.05
N ILE A 183 6.23 -14.38 -4.93
CA ILE A 183 6.66 -15.77 -5.12
C ILE A 183 5.96 -16.69 -4.12
N GLU A 184 5.99 -16.34 -2.83
CA GLU A 184 5.35 -17.14 -1.78
C GLU A 184 3.84 -17.28 -2.04
N ASN A 185 3.16 -16.17 -2.34
CA ASN A 185 1.73 -16.18 -2.66
C ASN A 185 1.42 -17.03 -3.90
N HIS A 186 2.25 -16.95 -4.96
CA HIS A 186 2.07 -17.82 -6.13
C HIS A 186 2.09 -19.30 -5.73
N TYR A 187 3.10 -19.72 -4.96
CA TYR A 187 3.23 -21.11 -4.52
C TYR A 187 2.14 -21.55 -3.56
N GLN A 188 1.65 -20.67 -2.68
CA GLN A 188 0.49 -20.92 -1.84
C GLN A 188 -0.77 -21.18 -2.68
N LEU A 189 -0.98 -20.40 -3.74
CA LEU A 189 -2.12 -20.58 -4.65
C LEU A 189 -1.98 -21.84 -5.50
N VAL A 190 -0.78 -22.18 -5.98
CA VAL A 190 -0.53 -23.46 -6.68
C VAL A 190 -0.80 -24.64 -5.76
N TYR A 191 -0.34 -24.58 -4.50
CA TYR A 191 -0.63 -25.60 -3.49
C TYR A 191 -2.13 -25.70 -3.20
N ALA A 192 -2.83 -24.57 -3.11
CA ALA A 192 -4.27 -24.54 -2.92
C ALA A 192 -5.02 -25.18 -4.09
N ASP A 193 -4.65 -24.84 -5.32
CA ASP A 193 -5.34 -25.31 -6.52
C ASP A 193 -5.08 -26.78 -6.84
N THR A 194 -3.94 -27.31 -6.40
CA THR A 194 -3.57 -28.71 -6.59
C THR A 194 -3.93 -29.55 -5.37
N THR A 195 -3.19 -29.37 -4.28
CA THR A 195 -3.19 -30.29 -3.14
C THR A 195 -4.42 -30.07 -2.26
N LEU A 196 -4.76 -28.82 -1.92
CA LEU A 196 -5.93 -28.55 -1.08
C LEU A 196 -7.24 -28.81 -1.83
N ARG A 197 -7.32 -28.44 -3.11
CA ARG A 197 -8.49 -28.73 -3.94
C ARG A 197 -8.77 -30.23 -4.02
N ASP A 198 -7.76 -31.05 -4.27
CA ASP A 198 -7.90 -32.51 -4.30
C ASP A 198 -8.33 -33.06 -2.93
N LYS A 199 -7.70 -32.58 -1.85
CA LYS A 199 -8.06 -32.94 -0.47
C LYS A 199 -9.54 -32.64 -0.18
N TYR A 200 -9.99 -31.42 -0.47
CA TYR A 200 -11.34 -30.95 -0.13
C TYR A 200 -12.41 -31.40 -1.11
N THR A 201 -12.05 -31.76 -2.34
CA THR A 201 -13.01 -32.39 -3.26
C THR A 201 -13.31 -33.83 -2.82
N ASN A 202 -12.29 -34.57 -2.38
CA ASN A 202 -12.44 -35.95 -1.91
C ASN A 202 -13.04 -36.05 -0.50
N ASN A 203 -12.75 -35.07 0.36
CA ASN A 203 -13.31 -34.99 1.71
C ASN A 203 -13.74 -33.54 2.02
N PRO A 204 -14.94 -33.14 1.59
CA PRO A 204 -15.42 -31.77 1.74
C PRO A 204 -15.51 -31.31 3.19
N PRO A 205 -14.99 -30.12 3.53
CA PRO A 205 -15.19 -29.50 4.83
C PRO A 205 -16.69 -29.30 5.13
N LYS A 206 -17.03 -29.25 6.42
CA LYS A 206 -18.41 -29.08 6.85
C LYS A 206 -19.02 -27.81 6.25
N GLY A 207 -20.17 -27.96 5.58
CA GLY A 207 -20.86 -26.84 4.94
C GLY A 207 -20.53 -26.65 3.46
N PHE A 208 -19.62 -27.45 2.90
CA PHE A 208 -19.27 -27.44 1.48
C PHE A 208 -19.53 -28.80 0.84
N SER A 209 -20.00 -28.81 -0.40
CA SER A 209 -20.01 -30.00 -1.25
C SER A 209 -18.76 -30.06 -2.12
N SER A 210 -18.39 -31.24 -2.62
CA SER A 210 -17.29 -31.38 -3.60
C SER A 210 -17.49 -30.48 -4.82
N LYS A 211 -18.74 -30.26 -5.24
CA LYS A 211 -19.06 -29.36 -6.35
C LYS A 211 -18.79 -27.90 -6.01
N ASP A 212 -19.01 -27.49 -4.77
CA ASP A 212 -18.68 -26.13 -4.33
C ASP A 212 -17.17 -25.93 -4.36
N ILE A 213 -16.39 -26.89 -3.85
CA ILE A 213 -14.92 -26.86 -3.86
C ILE A 213 -14.36 -26.79 -5.28
N ILE A 214 -14.90 -27.58 -6.23
CA ILE A 214 -14.45 -27.57 -7.63
C ILE A 214 -14.63 -26.18 -8.27
N ASN A 215 -15.67 -25.44 -7.90
CA ASN A 215 -15.97 -24.13 -8.48
C ASN A 215 -15.25 -22.96 -7.79
N MET A 216 -14.60 -23.19 -6.65
CA MET A 216 -13.84 -22.15 -5.95
C MET A 216 -12.57 -21.77 -6.73
N SER A 217 -12.14 -20.52 -6.61
CA SER A 217 -10.81 -20.09 -7.02
C SER A 217 -9.73 -20.66 -6.08
N ALA A 218 -8.46 -20.60 -6.51
CA ALA A 218 -7.34 -20.99 -5.64
C ALA A 218 -7.27 -20.14 -4.36
N GLU A 219 -7.59 -18.83 -4.46
CA GLU A 219 -7.65 -17.90 -3.33
C GLU A 219 -8.75 -18.31 -2.34
N GLU A 220 -9.94 -18.66 -2.84
CA GLU A 220 -11.06 -19.09 -1.99
C GLU A 220 -10.76 -20.41 -1.26
N ILE A 221 -10.03 -21.32 -1.90
CA ILE A 221 -9.59 -22.57 -1.27
C ILE A 221 -8.52 -22.31 -0.20
N PHE A 222 -7.56 -21.43 -0.48
CA PHE A 222 -6.55 -21.04 0.50
C PHE A 222 -7.19 -20.38 1.73
N ASP A 223 -8.09 -19.42 1.53
CA ASP A 223 -8.84 -18.77 2.61
C ASP A 223 -9.67 -19.75 3.44
N LEU A 224 -10.26 -20.76 2.79
CA LEU A 224 -10.97 -21.83 3.48
C LEU A 224 -10.03 -22.65 4.37
N ASP A 225 -8.85 -23.03 3.87
CA ASP A 225 -7.85 -23.78 4.62
C ASP A 225 -7.38 -23.01 5.86
N VAL A 226 -7.05 -21.73 5.71
CA VAL A 226 -6.66 -20.84 6.82
C VAL A 226 -7.75 -20.74 7.88
N LYS A 227 -9.02 -20.60 7.46
CA LYS A 227 -10.16 -20.57 8.40
C LYS A 227 -10.31 -21.87 9.17
N LEU A 228 -10.19 -23.01 8.49
CA LEU A 228 -10.30 -24.33 9.12
C LEU A 228 -9.17 -24.57 10.12
N ASP A 229 -7.94 -24.16 9.79
CA ASP A 229 -6.80 -24.28 10.71
C ASP A 229 -6.98 -23.40 11.96
N TRP A 230 -7.46 -22.16 11.80
CA TRP A 230 -7.81 -21.31 12.93
C TRP A 230 -8.92 -21.94 13.79
N GLU A 231 -9.99 -22.46 13.18
CA GLU A 231 -11.07 -23.14 13.92
C GLU A 231 -10.57 -24.39 14.67
N ALA A 232 -9.61 -25.12 14.12
CA ALA A 232 -8.95 -26.24 14.80
C ALA A 232 -8.16 -25.76 16.02
N GLN A 233 -7.36 -24.71 15.88
CA GLN A 233 -6.56 -24.13 16.97
C GLN A 233 -7.41 -23.52 18.10
N LYS A 234 -8.58 -22.95 17.80
CA LYS A 234 -9.54 -22.49 18.83
C LYS A 234 -10.08 -23.61 19.71
N ASN A 235 -10.16 -24.83 19.16
CA ASN A 235 -10.64 -26.00 19.88
C ASN A 235 -9.51 -26.74 20.63
N ASP A 236 -8.25 -26.37 20.38
CA ASP A 236 -7.08 -26.82 21.13
C ASP A 236 -6.93 -25.97 22.40
N TYR A 237 -7.82 -26.20 23.36
CA TYR A 237 -7.71 -25.64 24.72
C TYR A 237 -6.41 -26.12 25.36
N ASP A 238 -5.38 -25.25 25.44
CA ASP A 238 -4.18 -25.50 26.24
C ASP A 238 -4.55 -25.47 27.75
N PRO A 239 -4.62 -26.62 28.43
CA PRO A 239 -4.95 -26.65 29.85
C PRO A 239 -3.85 -26.04 30.73
N ILE A 240 -2.66 -25.80 30.18
CA ILE A 240 -1.48 -25.29 30.88
C ILE A 240 -1.49 -23.76 30.96
N ALA A 241 -2.19 -23.07 30.04
CA ALA A 241 -2.36 -21.61 30.11
C ALA A 241 -2.98 -21.14 31.45
N SER A 242 -3.80 -21.99 32.07
CA SER A 242 -4.39 -21.75 33.40
C SER A 242 -3.38 -21.81 34.57
N LYS A 243 -2.17 -22.34 34.36
CA LYS A 243 -1.11 -22.43 35.38
C LYS A 243 -0.20 -21.20 35.43
N TYR A 244 -0.24 -20.33 34.43
CA TYR A 244 0.42 -19.04 34.51
C TYR A 244 -0.44 -18.08 35.33
N LYS A 245 -0.30 -18.14 36.67
CA LYS A 245 -0.72 -17.02 37.51
C LYS A 245 0.07 -15.79 37.04
N VAL A 246 -0.65 -14.79 36.54
CA VAL A 246 -0.12 -13.43 36.40
C VAL A 246 0.39 -13.04 37.79
N ILE A 247 1.71 -12.96 37.94
CA ILE A 247 2.31 -12.32 39.09
C ILE A 247 1.95 -10.84 38.93
N ASN A 248 1.03 -10.35 39.76
CA ASN A 248 0.75 -8.92 39.81
C ASN A 248 2.08 -8.18 40.03
N PRO A 249 2.37 -7.10 39.28
CA PRO A 249 3.59 -6.33 39.46
C PRO A 249 3.72 -5.71 40.86
N ASP A 250 2.62 -5.61 41.59
CA ASP A 250 2.58 -5.02 42.92
C ASP A 250 2.53 -6.12 43.98
N GLY A 251 3.72 -6.59 44.37
CA GLY A 251 3.90 -7.59 45.41
C GLY A 251 3.50 -7.09 46.80
N ASN A 252 2.21 -7.13 47.12
CA ASN A 252 1.75 -7.07 48.51
C ASN A 252 0.88 -8.30 48.84
N LYS A 253 1.27 -8.95 49.94
CA LYS A 253 0.71 -10.20 50.48
C LYS A 253 -0.74 -10.06 50.92
#